data_AF-A0A158SWY6-F1
#
_entry.id   AF-A0A158SWY6-F1
#
_cell.length_a   1.000
_cell.length_b   1.000
_cell.length_c   1.000
_cell.angle_alpha   90.00
_cell.angle_beta   90.00
_cell.angle_gamma   90.00
#
_symmetry.space_group_name_H-M   'P 1'
#
loop_
_entity.id
_entity.type
_entity.pdbx_description
1 polymer ?
#
loop_
_entity_poly.entity_id
_entity_poly.type
_entity_poly.pdbx_seq_one_letter_code
_entity_poly.pdbx_strand_id
1 'polypeptide(L)' 'MFRRSGQIVKIDENSLQLATVDVCGVQREVDISLVCTRNPVDLLGKWGLFMWALQ' A
#
# COMPACT_ATOMS: atom_id res chain seq x y z
N MET A 1 -14.23 -7.93 6.63
CA MET A 1 -12.86 -7.60 6.19
C MET A 1 -12.56 -8.44 4.96
N PHE A 2 -12.33 -7.81 3.80
CA PHE A 2 -12.11 -8.47 2.51
C PHE A 2 -10.67 -8.27 2.06
N ARG A 3 -10.11 -9.24 1.33
CA ARG A 3 -8.79 -9.08 0.70
C ARG A 3 -8.98 -8.50 -0.70
N ARG A 4 -8.28 -7.41 -1.00
CA ARG A 4 -8.32 -6.75 -2.31
C ARG A 4 -6.89 -6.63 -2.84
N SER A 5 -6.71 -6.91 -4.12
CA SER A 5 -5.47 -6.60 -4.83
C SER A 5 -5.43 -5.11 -5.16
N GLY A 6 -4.31 -4.46 -4.88
CA GLY A 6 -4.08 -3.07 -5.25
C GLY A 6 -2.65 -2.85 -5.72
N GLN A 7 -2.44 -1.76 -6.45
CA GLN A 7 -1.11 -1.33 -6.85
C GLN A 7 -0.65 -0.20 -5.95
N ILE A 8 0.61 -0.24 -5.50
CA ILE A 8 1.21 0.87 -4.77
C ILE A 8 1.54 1.98 -5.77
N VAL A 9 0.87 3.12 -5.65
CA VAL A 9 0.98 4.25 -6.57
C VAL A 9 1.77 5.42 -6.00
N LYS A 10 1.96 5.45 -4.67
CA LYS A 10 2.78 6.44 -3.98
C LYS A 10 3.40 5.83 -2.73
N ILE A 11 4.64 6.23 -2.44
CA ILE A 11 5.33 5.96 -1.17
C ILE A 11 5.48 7.31 -0.47
N ASP A 12 5.11 7.38 0.81
CA ASP A 12 5.39 8.55 1.61
C ASP A 12 6.81 8.44 2.21
N GLU A 13 7.56 9.53 2.19
CA GLU A 13 8.94 9.58 2.70
C GLU A 13 9.00 9.72 4.24
N ASN A 14 7.84 9.75 4.91
CA ASN A 14 7.76 9.87 6.36
C ASN A 14 8.22 8.61 7.12
N SER A 15 8.56 8.82 8.39
CA SER A 15 9.01 7.77 9.31
C SER A 15 7.98 6.64 9.56
N LEU A 16 6.72 6.88 9.20
CA LEU A 16 5.61 5.95 9.40
C LEU A 16 5.50 4.85 8.32
N GLN A 17 6.36 4.85 7.28
CA GLN A 17 6.35 3.83 6.22
C GLN A 17 4.93 3.64 5.63
N LEU A 18 4.30 4.74 5.23
CA LEU A 18 2.96 4.76 4.66
C LEU A 18 3.05 4.76 3.13
N ALA A 19 2.11 4.09 2.49
CA ALA A 19 1.99 4.06 1.04
C ALA A 19 0.55 4.28 0.60
N THR A 20 0.36 4.90 -0.56
CA THR A 20 -0.95 4.95 -1.21
C THR A 20 -1.09 3.80 -2.17
N VAL A 21 -2.18 3.04 -2.01
CA VAL A 21 -2.57 1.96 -2.92
C VAL A 21 -3.81 2.33 -3.69
N ASP A 22 -3.81 2.04 -4.99
CA ASP A 22 -5.00 2.09 -5.82
C ASP A 22 -5.64 0.70 -5.90
N VAL A 23 -6.93 0.63 -5.54
CA VAL A 23 -7.75 -0.57 -5.66
C VAL A 23 -8.95 -0.23 -6.53
N CYS A 24 -8.90 -0.63 -7.80
CA CYS A 24 -9.99 -0.40 -8.76
C CYS A 24 -10.38 1.10 -8.87
N GLY A 25 -9.39 2.01 -8.84
CA GLY A 25 -9.61 3.45 -8.91
C GLY A 25 -9.86 4.13 -7.55
N VAL A 26 -9.92 3.36 -6.46
CA VAL A 26 -10.05 3.90 -5.09
C VAL A 26 -8.69 3.91 -4.43
N GLN A 27 -8.20 5.11 -4.12
CA GLN A 27 -6.94 5.29 -3.41
C GLN A 27 -7.13 5.26 -1.89
N ARG A 28 -6.25 4.54 -1.21
CA ARG A 28 -6.18 4.46 0.26
C ARG A 28 -4.75 4.44 0.74
N GLU A 29 -4.54 5.00 1.92
CA GLU A 29 -3.28 4.88 2.63
C GLU A 29 -3.23 3.56 3.39
N VAL A 30 -2.08 2.89 3.34
CA VAL A 30 -1.82 1.63 4.03
C VAL A 30 -0.43 1.67 4.65
N ASP A 31 -0.30 1.01 5.79
CA ASP A 31 0.99 0.72 6.40
C ASP A 31 1.70 -0.37 5.59
N ILE A 32 2.95 -0.10 5.20
CA ILE A 32 3.82 -1.07 4.51
C ILE A 32 4.97 -1.57 5.40
N SER A 33 4.99 -1.20 6.68
CA SER A 33 6.05 -1.58 7.62
C SER A 33 6.29 -3.09 7.69
N LEU A 34 5.23 -3.90 7.55
CA LEU A 34 5.32 -5.36 7.61
C LEU A 34 5.91 -6.02 6.35
N VAL A 35 5.92 -5.32 5.21
CA VAL A 35 6.38 -5.87 3.91
C VAL A 35 7.63 -5.16 3.39
N CYS A 36 7.93 -3.97 3.90
CA CYS A 36 9.09 -3.18 3.51
C CYS A 36 10.37 -3.74 4.15
N THR A 37 11.01 -4.69 3.47
CA THR A 37 12.27 -5.31 3.93
C THR A 37 13.52 -4.49 3.59
N ARG A 38 13.42 -3.52 2.67
CA ARG A 38 14.54 -2.67 2.22
C ARG A 38 14.06 -1.22 2.01
N ASN A 39 14.24 -0.68 0.81
CA ASN A 39 13.82 0.67 0.46
C ASN A 39 12.33 0.65 0.05
N PRO A 40 11.47 1.45 0.70
CA PRO A 40 10.04 1.47 0.37
C PRO A 40 9.78 1.93 -1.07
N VAL A 41 10.68 2.70 -1.68
CA VAL A 41 10.61 3.09 -3.10
C VAL A 41 10.61 1.89 -4.04
N ASP A 42 11.25 0.77 -3.66
CA ASP A 42 11.24 -0.47 -4.45
C ASP A 42 9.85 -1.12 -4.53
N LEU A 43 8.89 -0.69 -3.69
CA LEU A 43 7.52 -1.19 -3.72
C LEU A 43 6.63 -0.39 -4.68
N LEU A 44 7.08 0.76 -5.17
CA LEU A 44 6.32 1.57 -6.11
C LEU A 44 6.02 0.79 -7.39
N GLY A 45 4.74 0.81 -7.81
CA GLY A 45 4.26 0.07 -8.98
C GLY A 45 4.05 -1.43 -8.76
N LYS A 46 4.43 -2.00 -7.61
CA LYS A 46 4.15 -3.40 -7.28
C LYS A 46 2.70 -3.60 -6.84
N TRP A 47 2.23 -4.82 -7.08
CA TRP A 47 0.91 -5.27 -6.68
C TRP A 47 0.98 -6.02 -5.36
N GLY A 48 0.03 -5.73 -4.48
CA GLY A 48 -0.06 -6.33 -3.15
C GLY A 48 -1.49 -6.74 -2.82
N LEU A 49 -1.63 -7.61 -1.82
CA LEU A 49 -2.91 -8.00 -1.27
C LEU A 49 -3.12 -7.23 0.05
N PHE A 50 -4.08 -6.31 0.06
CA PHE A 50 -4.38 -5.47 1.21
C PHE A 50 -5.64 -5.97 1.90
N MET A 51 -5.63 -5.95 3.24
CA MET A 51 -6.84 -6.21 4.01
C MET A 51 -7.69 -4.94 4.06
N TRP A 52 -8.90 -5.05 3.54
CA TRP A 52 -9.84 -3.95 3.38
C TRP A 52 -11.03 -4.11 4.33
N ALA A 53 -11.35 -3.06 5.06
CA ALA A 53 -12.64 -2.94 5.74
C ALA A 53 -13.59 -2.12 4.84
N LEU A 54 -14.83 -2.60 4.66
CA LEU A 54 -15.88 -1.73 4.12
C LEU A 54 -16.10 -0.66 5.20
N GLN A 55 -15.81 0.59 4.85
CA GLN A 55 -16.21 1.75 5.62
C GLN A 55 -17.57 2.21 5.11
#